data_AF-A0A7Y3CCD2-F1
#
_entry.id   AF-A0A7Y3CCD2-F1
#
_cell.length_a   1.000
_cell.length_b   1.000
_cell.length_c   1.000
_cell.angle_alpha   90.00
_cell.angle_beta   90.00
_cell.angle_gamma   90.00
#
_symmetry.space_group_name_H-M   'P 1'
#
loop_
_entity.id
_entity.type
_entity.pdbx_description
1 polymer ?
#
loop_
_entity_poly.entity_id
_entity_poly.type
_entity_poly.pdbx_seq_one_letter_code
_entity_poly.pdbx_strand_id
1 'polypeptide(L)'
;KRWLAFPLKDLEKIRDRHRVIGFFTEHEKLLNGLQQGLKKMGDLERLVAKIATGRINPRETVQLKNSMEAIVPIKQMVTDTGNKAVDQLGEALDSCEELRNRIKEVLCEEAPVSVQKGSTIAPGFSAELDELRGLASSGKEYLDQMLARETERTGISSLKIASNNVFGYYIEVRNTHKDKVPEEWIRKQTLVNAERYITEELKEYEAKILGAEERILDLEQQLFSQLILWMQAYISPIQNTAQTIANLDCLCGFAQLSIENHYVAPSMNDSTELNITKGRHPVIEKQLRPGELYIPNDIILNRETQQIIMITGPNMSGKSAILRQTALIVLLAQTGSFVPAEAASIGVVDKIFTRVGASDNISQGESTFMVEMNETASILNNLSERSLVLLDEIGRGTSTYDGISIAWAISEYLHEHPSRAKTLFATHYHELNEMATTFERIKNYNVTVKELKDRVLFLRTLSPGGSAHSFGIHVAKMAGMPQQVLNRANKVLKKLEQSHSSEELTGKLQAAASEMQLSFFHLDDPLLEEIKEEILTLDINTLTPVEALMKLNEIKRLLTKNKKATS
;
A
#
# COMPACT_ATOMS: atom_id res chain seq x y z
N LYS A 1 0.55 -5.56 1.64
CA LYS A 1 0.10 -4.59 0.60
C LYS A 1 -1.42 -4.55 0.45
N ARG A 2 -2.10 -5.66 0.11
CA ARG A 2 -3.57 -5.71 -0.05
C ARG A 2 -4.34 -5.17 1.16
N TRP A 3 -3.94 -5.53 2.39
CA TRP A 3 -4.61 -5.04 3.60
C TRP A 3 -4.53 -3.52 3.79
N LEU A 4 -3.44 -2.86 3.35
CA LEU A 4 -3.30 -1.41 3.41
C LEU A 4 -4.18 -0.71 2.35
N ALA A 5 -4.38 -1.35 1.20
CA ALA A 5 -5.26 -0.81 0.14
C ALA A 5 -6.75 -1.01 0.47
N PHE A 6 -7.08 -2.04 1.25
CA PHE A 6 -8.44 -2.41 1.63
C PHE A 6 -8.53 -2.60 3.16
N PRO A 7 -8.46 -1.51 3.95
CA PRO A 7 -8.64 -1.57 5.40
C PRO A 7 -10.04 -2.08 5.74
N LEU A 8 -10.16 -2.76 6.87
CA LEU A 8 -11.43 -3.34 7.32
C LEU A 8 -12.37 -2.26 7.85
N LYS A 9 -13.67 -2.53 7.76
CA LYS A 9 -14.74 -1.74 8.41
C LYS A 9 -15.49 -2.55 9.47
N ASP A 10 -15.32 -3.87 9.46
CA ASP A 10 -15.89 -4.81 10.41
C ASP A 10 -15.07 -4.77 11.70
N LEU A 11 -15.71 -4.30 12.78
CA LEU A 11 -15.05 -4.03 14.05
C LEU A 11 -14.47 -5.29 14.69
N GLU A 12 -15.18 -6.42 14.64
CA GLU A 12 -14.67 -7.66 15.24
C GLU A 12 -13.49 -8.22 14.45
N LYS A 13 -13.53 -8.17 13.11
CA LYS A 13 -12.36 -8.60 12.31
C LYS A 13 -11.12 -7.74 12.56
N ILE A 14 -11.29 -6.44 12.81
CA ILE A 14 -10.18 -5.56 13.20
C ILE A 14 -9.65 -5.98 14.58
N ARG A 15 -10.53 -6.19 15.55
CA ARG A 15 -10.18 -6.60 16.90
C ARG A 15 -9.50 -7.97 16.93
N ASP A 16 -9.93 -8.93 16.11
CA ASP A 16 -9.29 -10.24 16.00
C ASP A 16 -7.82 -10.11 15.57
N ARG A 17 -7.54 -9.27 14.56
CA ARG A 17 -6.14 -8.97 14.17
C ARG A 17 -5.34 -8.35 15.32
N HIS A 18 -5.93 -7.39 16.04
CA HIS A 18 -5.27 -6.80 17.21
C HIS A 18 -5.02 -7.79 18.34
N ARG A 19 -5.96 -8.72 18.61
CA ARG A 19 -5.81 -9.80 19.60
C ARG A 19 -4.65 -10.73 19.25
N VAL A 20 -4.52 -11.10 17.98
CA VAL A 20 -3.40 -11.93 17.49
C VAL A 20 -2.07 -11.21 17.63
N ILE A 21 -2.01 -9.94 17.23
CA ILE A 21 -0.79 -9.13 17.40
C ILE A 21 -0.42 -9.01 18.88
N GLY A 22 -1.37 -8.66 19.75
CA GLY A 22 -1.14 -8.56 21.19
C GLY A 22 -0.54 -9.84 21.76
N PHE A 23 -1.12 -10.98 21.41
CA PHE A 23 -0.61 -12.28 21.81
C PHE A 23 0.85 -12.51 21.36
N PHE A 24 1.17 -12.24 20.09
CA PHE A 24 2.54 -12.40 19.59
C PHE A 24 3.53 -11.40 20.19
N THR A 25 3.10 -10.18 20.51
CA THR A 25 3.96 -9.19 21.20
C THR A 25 4.30 -9.60 22.63
N GLU A 26 3.44 -10.36 23.31
CA GLU A 26 3.70 -10.91 24.64
C GLU A 26 4.52 -12.21 24.60
N HIS A 27 4.57 -12.89 23.46
CA HIS A 27 5.21 -14.20 23.28
C HIS A 27 6.32 -14.17 22.21
N GLU A 28 7.36 -13.35 22.41
CA GLU A 28 8.42 -13.14 21.41
C GLU A 28 9.14 -14.42 20.96
N LYS A 29 9.30 -15.42 21.85
CA LYS A 29 9.89 -16.72 21.48
C LYS A 29 9.03 -17.46 20.46
N LEU A 30 7.71 -17.42 20.64
CA LEU A 30 6.76 -18.02 19.72
C LEU A 30 6.79 -17.29 18.38
N LEU A 31 6.75 -15.96 18.40
CA LEU A 31 6.85 -15.11 17.20
C LEU A 31 8.10 -15.44 16.39
N ASN A 32 9.27 -15.52 17.04
CA ASN A 32 10.53 -15.89 16.39
C ASN A 32 10.49 -17.31 15.78
N GLY A 33 9.90 -18.28 16.51
CA GLY A 33 9.71 -19.64 16.02
C GLY A 33 8.83 -19.70 14.77
N LEU A 34 7.70 -18.98 14.78
CA LEU A 34 6.79 -18.87 13.64
C LEU A 34 7.49 -18.26 12.43
N GLN A 35 8.19 -17.13 12.59
CA GLN A 35 8.92 -16.49 11.50
C GLN A 35 10.01 -17.39 10.90
N GLN A 36 10.71 -18.18 11.72
CA GLN A 36 11.68 -19.16 11.24
C GLN A 36 11.01 -20.31 10.45
N GLY A 37 9.82 -20.75 10.89
CA GLY A 37 9.01 -21.73 10.16
C GLY A 37 8.56 -21.20 8.80
N LEU A 38 7.99 -19.98 8.79
CA LEU A 38 7.49 -19.32 7.59
C LEU A 38 8.60 -19.10 6.54
N LYS A 39 9.83 -18.77 6.96
CA LYS A 39 10.99 -18.61 6.05
C LYS A 39 11.37 -19.87 5.26
N LYS A 40 10.97 -21.06 5.73
CA LYS A 40 11.23 -22.33 5.05
C LYS A 40 10.21 -22.62 3.95
N MET A 41 9.12 -21.86 3.90
CA MET A 41 8.03 -22.07 2.95
C MET A 41 8.30 -21.32 1.63
N GLY A 42 7.91 -21.95 0.52
CA GLY A 42 7.83 -21.30 -0.77
C GLY A 42 6.48 -20.61 -1.00
N ASP A 43 6.34 -20.02 -2.18
CA ASP A 43 5.08 -19.41 -2.63
C ASP A 43 4.06 -20.49 -3.02
N LEU A 44 3.23 -20.88 -2.03
CA LEU A 44 2.19 -21.89 -2.19
C LEU A 44 1.12 -21.47 -3.22
N GLU A 45 0.70 -20.20 -3.24
CA GLU A 45 -0.32 -19.71 -4.18
C GLU A 45 0.14 -19.92 -5.64
N ARG A 46 1.41 -19.59 -5.91
CA ARG A 46 2.02 -19.78 -7.23
C ARG A 46 2.18 -21.26 -7.59
N LEU A 47 2.59 -22.11 -6.65
CA LEU A 47 2.73 -23.54 -6.90
C LEU A 47 1.38 -24.20 -7.19
N VAL A 48 0.34 -23.85 -6.45
CA VAL A 48 -1.02 -24.40 -6.66
C VAL A 48 -1.61 -23.97 -8.00
N ALA A 49 -1.39 -22.72 -8.43
CA ALA A 49 -1.82 -22.27 -9.76
C ALA A 49 -1.20 -23.11 -10.90
N LYS A 50 0.03 -23.61 -10.70
CA LYS A 50 0.68 -24.52 -11.66
C LYS A 50 0.10 -25.94 -11.66
N ILE A 51 -0.36 -26.44 -10.51
CA ILE A 51 -1.10 -27.71 -10.43
C ILE A 51 -2.39 -27.61 -11.24
N ALA A 52 -3.15 -26.53 -11.06
CA ALA A 52 -4.41 -26.29 -11.76
C ALA A 52 -4.25 -26.26 -13.29
N THR A 53 -3.09 -25.79 -13.78
CA THR A 53 -2.77 -25.75 -15.22
C THR A 53 -2.02 -27.00 -15.72
N GLY A 54 -1.70 -27.95 -14.84
CA GLY A 54 -0.89 -29.14 -15.17
C GLY A 54 0.56 -28.84 -15.56
N ARG A 55 1.06 -27.63 -15.26
CA ARG A 55 2.40 -27.15 -15.66
C ARG A 55 3.42 -27.16 -14.52
N ILE A 56 3.07 -27.73 -13.37
CA ILE A 56 4.00 -27.90 -12.26
C ILE A 56 5.05 -28.95 -12.63
N ASN A 57 6.32 -28.70 -12.29
CA ASN A 57 7.39 -29.65 -12.54
C ASN A 57 7.71 -30.50 -11.27
N PRO A 58 8.49 -31.59 -11.39
CA PRO A 58 8.74 -32.47 -10.25
C PRO A 58 9.42 -31.78 -9.08
N ARG A 59 10.47 -30.98 -9.35
CA ARG A 59 11.15 -30.20 -8.31
C ARG A 59 10.21 -29.24 -7.58
N GLU A 60 9.33 -28.57 -8.30
CA GLU A 60 8.31 -27.69 -7.72
C GLU A 60 7.26 -28.46 -6.90
N THR A 61 6.95 -29.69 -7.30
CA THR A 61 6.07 -30.59 -6.53
C THR A 61 6.70 -31.01 -5.21
N VAL A 62 8.01 -31.29 -5.20
CA VAL A 62 8.77 -31.52 -3.95
C VAL A 62 8.83 -30.26 -3.10
N GLN A 63 9.02 -29.07 -3.70
CA GLN A 63 8.98 -27.79 -2.96
C GLN A 63 7.62 -27.52 -2.31
N LEU A 64 6.53 -27.87 -2.99
CA LEU A 64 5.18 -27.81 -2.42
C LEU A 64 5.09 -28.71 -1.20
N LYS A 65 5.49 -29.98 -1.32
CA LYS A 65 5.52 -30.94 -0.20
C LYS A 65 6.35 -30.40 0.97
N ASN A 66 7.57 -29.91 0.73
CA ASN A 66 8.45 -29.34 1.76
C ASN A 66 7.81 -28.12 2.46
N SER A 67 7.13 -27.26 1.69
CA SER A 67 6.41 -26.11 2.26
C SER A 67 5.25 -26.56 3.12
N MET A 68 4.49 -27.57 2.69
CA MET A 68 3.40 -28.15 3.47
C MET A 68 3.92 -28.90 4.72
N GLU A 69 5.10 -29.52 4.67
CA GLU A 69 5.73 -30.14 5.84
C GLU A 69 6.09 -29.09 6.90
N ALA A 70 6.53 -27.90 6.49
CA ALA A 70 6.83 -26.80 7.40
C ALA A 70 5.57 -26.24 8.11
N ILE A 71 4.37 -26.50 7.59
CA ILE A 71 3.10 -26.05 8.21
C ILE A 71 2.78 -26.83 9.47
N VAL A 72 3.22 -28.09 9.59
CA VAL A 72 2.92 -28.93 10.77
C VAL A 72 3.39 -28.30 12.08
N PRO A 73 4.68 -27.92 12.26
CA PRO A 73 5.11 -27.26 13.48
C PRO A 73 4.49 -25.87 13.65
N ILE A 74 4.21 -25.15 12.56
CA ILE A 74 3.52 -23.85 12.62
C ILE A 74 2.11 -24.03 13.22
N LYS A 75 1.34 -25.00 12.71
CA LYS A 75 0.00 -25.32 13.20
C LYS A 75 0.04 -25.66 14.70
N GLN A 76 0.98 -26.49 15.13
CA GLN A 76 1.14 -26.82 16.55
C GLN A 76 1.44 -25.59 17.42
N MET A 77 2.18 -24.62 16.91
CA MET A 77 2.50 -23.38 17.62
C MET A 77 1.31 -22.42 17.77
N VAL A 78 0.31 -22.50 16.88
CA VAL A 78 -0.87 -21.61 16.87
C VAL A 78 -2.18 -22.33 17.21
N THR A 79 -2.11 -23.55 17.76
CA THR A 79 -3.27 -24.30 18.25
C THR A 79 -3.18 -24.42 19.77
N ASP A 80 -4.32 -24.43 20.46
CA ASP A 80 -4.42 -24.54 21.93
C ASP A 80 -3.57 -23.52 22.70
N THR A 81 -3.44 -22.32 22.14
CA THR A 81 -2.67 -21.21 22.71
C THR A 81 -3.38 -20.49 23.86
N GLY A 82 -4.67 -20.77 24.06
CA GLY A 82 -5.53 -20.06 25.00
C GLY A 82 -6.01 -18.70 24.49
N ASN A 83 -5.58 -18.29 23.28
CA ASN A 83 -6.09 -17.12 22.59
C ASN A 83 -6.97 -17.55 21.42
N LYS A 84 -8.28 -17.35 21.56
CA LYS A 84 -9.28 -17.75 20.57
C LYS A 84 -8.99 -17.26 19.14
N ALA A 85 -8.47 -16.05 18.97
CA ALA A 85 -8.21 -15.50 17.64
C ALA A 85 -6.99 -16.17 16.98
N VAL A 86 -6.01 -16.61 17.77
CA VAL A 86 -4.85 -17.37 17.29
C VAL A 86 -5.26 -18.82 17.01
N ASP A 87 -6.01 -19.44 17.92
CA ASP A 87 -6.49 -20.81 17.79
C ASP A 87 -7.34 -21.00 16.53
N GLN A 88 -8.18 -20.01 16.18
CA GLN A 88 -8.92 -19.99 14.92
C GLN A 88 -8.03 -20.01 13.67
N LEU A 89 -6.84 -19.38 13.72
CA LEU A 89 -5.87 -19.46 12.62
C LEU A 89 -5.26 -20.87 12.56
N GLY A 90 -4.96 -21.48 13.71
CA GLY A 90 -4.46 -22.86 13.78
C GLY A 90 -5.46 -23.90 13.28
N GLU A 91 -6.73 -23.77 13.65
CA GLU A 91 -7.82 -24.63 13.18
C GLU A 91 -8.02 -24.55 11.66
N ALA A 92 -7.85 -23.35 11.07
CA ALA A 92 -7.99 -23.14 9.63
C ALA A 92 -6.81 -23.68 8.80
N LEU A 93 -5.67 -24.01 9.42
CA LEU A 93 -4.52 -24.59 8.74
C LEU A 93 -4.75 -26.08 8.48
N ASP A 94 -4.75 -26.49 7.21
CA ASP A 94 -4.73 -27.89 6.83
C ASP A 94 -3.29 -28.35 6.58
N SER A 95 -2.88 -29.43 7.24
CA SER A 95 -1.56 -30.03 7.05
C SER A 95 -1.48 -30.93 5.81
N CYS A 96 -2.61 -31.21 5.15
CA CYS A 96 -2.77 -32.04 3.96
C CYS A 96 -1.86 -33.29 4.02
N GLU A 97 -2.01 -34.10 5.09
CA GLU A 97 -1.09 -35.19 5.38
C GLU A 97 -1.02 -36.23 4.25
N GLU A 98 -2.17 -36.62 3.71
CA GLU A 98 -2.26 -37.57 2.59
C GLU A 98 -1.54 -37.05 1.34
N LEU A 99 -1.68 -35.76 1.02
CA LEU A 99 -0.94 -35.11 -0.08
C LEU A 99 0.58 -35.20 0.13
N ARG A 100 1.06 -34.84 1.33
CA ARG A 100 2.50 -34.85 1.64
C ARG A 100 3.07 -36.25 1.55
N ASN A 101 2.40 -37.22 2.15
CA ASN A 101 2.83 -38.62 2.16
C ASN A 101 2.83 -39.18 0.73
N ARG A 102 1.78 -38.90 -0.06
CA ARG A 102 1.72 -39.36 -1.45
C ARG A 102 2.83 -38.79 -2.32
N ILE A 103 3.14 -37.49 -2.20
CA ILE A 103 4.26 -36.89 -2.93
C ILE A 103 5.60 -37.52 -2.50
N LYS A 104 5.79 -37.76 -1.21
CA LYS A 104 7.00 -38.39 -0.65
C LYS A 104 7.19 -39.84 -1.12
N GLU A 105 6.10 -40.58 -1.26
CA GLU A 105 6.13 -41.96 -1.78
C GLU A 105 6.41 -42.00 -3.29
N VAL A 106 5.88 -41.04 -4.05
CA VAL A 106 5.94 -41.06 -5.52
C VAL A 106 7.23 -40.43 -6.05
N LEU A 107 7.74 -39.36 -5.44
CA LEU A 107 8.85 -38.56 -5.98
C LEU A 107 10.15 -38.73 -5.19
N CYS A 108 11.26 -38.69 -5.90
CA CYS A 108 12.58 -38.52 -5.30
C CYS A 108 12.72 -37.14 -4.65
N GLU A 109 13.39 -37.05 -3.50
CA GLU A 109 13.63 -35.75 -2.83
C GLU A 109 14.46 -34.79 -3.70
N GLU A 110 15.40 -35.34 -4.50
CA GLU A 110 16.25 -34.61 -5.43
C GLU A 110 15.69 -34.62 -6.88
N ALA A 111 14.36 -34.66 -7.04
CA ALA A 111 13.72 -34.73 -8.36
C ALA A 111 14.15 -33.57 -9.29
N PRO A 112 14.37 -33.83 -10.59
CA PRO A 112 14.85 -32.84 -11.53
C PRO A 112 13.77 -31.79 -11.88
N VAL A 113 14.20 -30.70 -12.53
CA VAL A 113 13.31 -29.66 -13.07
C VAL A 113 12.47 -30.16 -14.24
N SER A 114 12.93 -31.18 -14.97
CA SER A 114 12.21 -31.77 -16.10
C SER A 114 12.22 -33.28 -15.94
N VAL A 115 11.06 -33.91 -16.16
CA VAL A 115 10.90 -35.37 -16.13
C VAL A 115 11.83 -36.05 -17.15
N GLN A 116 12.13 -35.37 -18.26
CA GLN A 116 13.03 -35.89 -19.31
C GLN A 116 14.47 -36.11 -18.83
N LYS A 117 14.86 -35.55 -17.68
CA LYS A 117 16.19 -35.79 -17.09
C LYS A 117 16.25 -37.10 -16.30
N GLY A 118 15.13 -37.82 -16.16
CA GLY A 118 15.01 -39.08 -15.43
C GLY A 118 15.17 -38.92 -13.92
N SER A 119 15.07 -40.03 -13.18
CA SER A 119 15.17 -40.06 -11.70
C SER A 119 14.09 -39.23 -11.01
N THR A 120 12.91 -39.13 -11.63
CA THR A 120 11.79 -38.36 -11.10
C THR A 120 11.03 -39.13 -10.01
N ILE A 121 10.74 -40.40 -10.29
CA ILE A 121 9.92 -41.27 -9.45
C ILE A 121 10.80 -42.00 -8.43
N ALA A 122 10.34 -42.08 -7.18
CA ALA A 122 11.07 -42.74 -6.10
C ALA A 122 11.29 -44.24 -6.38
N PRO A 123 12.43 -44.82 -5.94
CA PRO A 123 12.61 -46.27 -5.97
C PRO A 123 11.60 -46.96 -5.04
N GLY A 124 11.09 -48.13 -5.44
CA GLY A 124 10.10 -48.88 -4.68
C GLY A 124 8.64 -48.47 -4.91
N PHE A 125 8.39 -47.39 -5.67
CA PHE A 125 7.02 -46.96 -5.97
C PHE A 125 6.35 -47.81 -7.07
N SER A 126 7.12 -48.19 -8.09
CA SER A 126 6.63 -49.01 -9.21
C SER A 126 7.60 -50.16 -9.47
N ALA A 127 7.13 -51.40 -9.27
CA ALA A 127 7.90 -52.61 -9.51
C ALA A 127 8.39 -52.70 -10.97
N GLU A 128 7.54 -52.34 -11.93
CA GLU A 128 7.90 -52.31 -13.36
C GLU A 128 9.02 -51.30 -13.64
N LEU A 129 8.95 -50.11 -13.02
CA LEU A 129 9.99 -49.10 -13.18
C LEU A 129 11.32 -49.55 -12.57
N ASP A 130 11.28 -50.20 -11.41
CA ASP A 130 12.46 -50.71 -10.73
C ASP A 130 13.11 -51.87 -11.50
N GLU A 131 12.31 -52.77 -12.10
CA GLU A 131 12.80 -53.83 -12.99
C GLU A 131 13.50 -53.24 -14.23
N LEU A 132 12.89 -52.25 -14.89
CA LEU A 132 13.49 -51.59 -16.05
C LEU A 132 14.79 -50.85 -15.68
N ARG A 133 14.83 -50.18 -14.52
CA ARG A 133 16.05 -49.54 -13.98
C ARG A 133 17.15 -50.58 -13.73
N GLY A 134 16.80 -51.75 -13.18
CA GLY A 134 17.72 -52.87 -12.98
C GLY A 134 18.28 -53.43 -14.30
N LEU A 135 17.44 -53.53 -15.34
CA LEU A 135 17.89 -53.93 -16.68
C LEU A 135 18.86 -52.90 -17.27
N ALA A 136 18.56 -51.60 -17.15
CA ALA A 136 19.44 -50.54 -17.64
C ALA A 136 20.78 -50.49 -16.87
N SER A 137 20.78 -50.69 -15.55
CA SER A 137 22.01 -50.71 -14.74
C SER A 137 22.85 -51.94 -15.04
N SER A 138 22.24 -53.13 -15.13
CA SER A 138 22.94 -54.37 -15.47
C SER A 138 23.56 -54.32 -16.87
N GLY A 139 22.90 -53.66 -17.83
CA GLY A 139 23.47 -53.38 -19.15
C GLY A 139 24.72 -52.50 -19.08
N LYS A 140 24.72 -51.44 -18.26
CA LYS A 140 25.89 -50.57 -18.06
C LYS A 140 27.04 -51.29 -17.37
N GLU A 141 26.75 -52.08 -16.34
CA GLU A 141 27.76 -52.93 -15.68
C GLU A 141 28.38 -53.93 -16.67
N TYR A 142 27.59 -54.49 -17.58
CA TYR A 142 28.11 -55.34 -18.64
C TYR A 142 29.05 -54.58 -19.58
N LEU A 143 28.73 -53.35 -19.96
CA LEU A 143 29.63 -52.50 -20.76
C LEU A 143 30.96 -52.24 -20.04
N ASP A 144 30.93 -52.01 -18.73
CA ASP A 144 32.14 -51.83 -17.93
C ASP A 144 32.99 -53.12 -17.87
N GLN A 145 32.35 -54.27 -17.73
CA GLN A 145 33.02 -55.58 -17.80
C GLN A 145 33.60 -55.85 -19.19
N MET A 146 32.85 -55.52 -20.26
CA MET A 146 33.32 -55.60 -21.63
C MET A 146 34.55 -54.70 -21.84
N LEU A 147 34.51 -53.45 -21.35
CA LEU A 147 35.65 -52.54 -21.42
C LEU A 147 36.90 -53.12 -20.75
N ALA A 148 36.76 -53.71 -19.56
CA ALA A 148 37.86 -54.35 -18.85
C ALA A 148 38.42 -55.54 -19.63
N ARG A 149 37.54 -56.44 -20.11
CA ARG A 149 37.89 -57.62 -20.93
C ARG A 149 38.63 -57.22 -22.20
N GLU A 150 38.13 -56.23 -22.93
CA GLU A 150 38.73 -55.77 -24.18
C GLU A 150 40.05 -55.01 -23.94
N THR A 151 40.18 -54.30 -22.82
CA THR A 151 41.43 -53.64 -22.41
C THR A 151 42.53 -54.67 -22.16
N GLU A 152 42.21 -55.76 -21.46
CA GLU A 152 43.15 -56.86 -21.20
C GLU A 152 43.50 -57.62 -22.48
N ARG A 153 42.51 -57.94 -23.31
CA ARG A 153 42.67 -58.68 -24.58
C ARG A 153 43.55 -57.94 -25.59
N THR A 154 43.38 -56.62 -25.73
CA THR A 154 44.09 -55.81 -26.74
C THR A 154 45.37 -55.16 -26.21
N GLY A 155 45.54 -55.10 -24.89
CA GLY A 155 46.65 -54.40 -24.23
C GLY A 155 46.59 -52.87 -24.41
N ILE A 156 45.41 -52.31 -24.69
CA ILE A 156 45.20 -50.87 -24.89
C ILE A 156 44.60 -50.26 -23.63
N SER A 157 45.45 -49.73 -22.74
CA SER A 157 45.01 -49.12 -21.47
C SER A 157 44.15 -47.86 -21.62
N SER A 158 44.14 -47.24 -22.80
CA SER A 158 43.39 -46.01 -23.10
C SER A 158 41.99 -46.26 -23.69
N LEU A 159 41.53 -47.51 -23.73
CA LEU A 159 40.23 -47.86 -24.31
C LEU A 159 39.10 -47.17 -23.53
N LYS A 160 38.06 -46.72 -24.24
CA LYS A 160 36.89 -46.12 -23.61
C LYS A 160 35.63 -46.50 -24.38
N ILE A 161 34.60 -46.94 -23.66
CA ILE A 161 33.24 -46.99 -24.21
C ILE A 161 32.57 -45.65 -23.93
N ALA A 162 32.05 -45.00 -24.96
CA ALA A 162 31.34 -43.72 -24.88
C ALA A 162 30.08 -43.77 -25.76
N SER A 163 29.18 -42.81 -25.57
CA SER A 163 27.95 -42.71 -26.37
C SER A 163 27.82 -41.33 -27.05
N ASN A 164 27.11 -41.30 -28.18
CA ASN A 164 26.67 -40.07 -28.83
C ASN A 164 25.31 -40.26 -29.52
N ASN A 165 24.71 -39.16 -29.97
CA ASN A 165 23.37 -39.17 -30.58
C ASN A 165 23.33 -39.74 -32.02
N VAL A 166 24.47 -39.99 -32.66
CA VAL A 166 24.54 -40.39 -34.09
C VAL A 166 24.75 -41.89 -34.26
N PHE A 167 25.61 -42.49 -33.44
CA PHE A 167 26.02 -43.89 -33.55
C PHE A 167 25.70 -44.70 -32.29
N GLY A 168 25.15 -44.06 -31.25
CA GLY A 168 24.91 -44.68 -29.95
C GLY A 168 26.21 -44.97 -29.21
N TYR A 169 26.32 -46.16 -28.62
CA TYR A 169 27.53 -46.59 -27.92
C TYR A 169 28.63 -47.00 -28.91
N TYR A 170 29.87 -46.62 -28.62
CA TYR A 170 31.04 -46.93 -29.44
C TYR A 170 32.28 -47.11 -28.56
N ILE A 171 33.26 -47.86 -29.08
CA ILE A 171 34.60 -48.00 -28.51
C ILE A 171 35.50 -46.95 -29.14
N GLU A 172 36.12 -46.11 -28.33
CA GLU A 172 37.09 -45.11 -28.77
C GLU A 172 38.52 -45.60 -28.53
N VAL A 173 39.33 -45.58 -29.59
CA VAL A 173 40.73 -46.01 -29.55
C VAL A 173 41.61 -44.87 -30.07
N ARG A 174 42.65 -44.49 -29.31
CA ARG A 174 43.62 -43.48 -29.75
C ARG A 174 44.40 -43.96 -30.97
N ASN A 175 44.73 -43.04 -31.89
CA ASN A 175 45.45 -43.38 -33.13
C ASN A 175 46.78 -44.14 -32.88
N THR A 176 47.43 -43.90 -31.73
CA THR A 176 48.66 -44.59 -31.31
C THR A 176 48.50 -46.11 -31.10
N HIS A 177 47.28 -46.59 -30.95
CA HIS A 177 46.95 -47.99 -30.70
C HIS A 177 46.13 -48.62 -31.82
N LYS A 178 46.01 -47.93 -32.97
CA LYS A 178 45.18 -48.37 -34.11
C LYS A 178 45.60 -49.75 -34.63
N ASP A 179 46.90 -50.04 -34.65
CA ASP A 179 47.43 -51.32 -35.14
C ASP A 179 47.12 -52.50 -34.20
N LYS A 180 46.63 -52.23 -32.99
CA LYS A 180 46.23 -53.23 -31.99
C LYS A 180 44.72 -53.49 -31.99
N VAL A 181 43.96 -52.82 -32.86
CA VAL A 181 42.51 -52.98 -32.94
C VAL A 181 42.18 -54.30 -33.63
N PRO A 182 41.34 -55.17 -33.03
CA PRO A 182 40.92 -56.42 -33.65
C PRO A 182 40.17 -56.22 -34.97
N GLU A 183 40.31 -57.15 -35.92
CA GLU A 183 39.67 -57.05 -37.25
C GLU A 183 38.14 -57.15 -37.18
N GLU A 184 37.60 -57.80 -36.15
CA GLU A 184 36.15 -57.94 -35.95
C GLU A 184 35.44 -56.64 -35.53
N TRP A 185 36.19 -55.58 -35.20
CA TRP A 185 35.63 -54.28 -34.84
C TRP A 185 35.29 -53.45 -36.08
N ILE A 186 34.02 -53.07 -36.20
CA ILE A 186 33.55 -52.29 -37.36
C ILE A 186 33.79 -50.82 -37.11
N ARG A 187 34.73 -50.23 -37.86
CA ARG A 187 35.03 -48.78 -37.79
C ARG A 187 33.85 -47.94 -38.28
N LYS A 188 33.46 -46.93 -37.50
CA LYS A 188 32.37 -45.99 -37.83
C LYS A 188 32.81 -44.57 -38.11
N GLN A 189 33.83 -44.07 -37.41
CA GLN A 189 34.28 -42.68 -37.56
C GLN A 189 35.77 -42.56 -37.25
N THR A 190 36.48 -41.76 -38.04
CA THR A 190 37.87 -41.35 -37.77
C THR A 190 37.89 -39.90 -37.30
N LEU A 191 38.54 -39.65 -36.16
CA LEU A 191 38.80 -38.33 -35.60
C LEU A 191 40.29 -37.99 -35.72
N VAL A 192 40.64 -36.73 -35.47
CA VAL A 192 42.03 -36.23 -35.54
C VAL A 192 42.98 -37.06 -34.66
N ASN A 193 42.53 -37.53 -33.49
CA ASN A 193 43.37 -38.23 -32.50
C ASN A 193 42.88 -39.64 -32.13
N ALA A 194 41.77 -40.12 -32.70
CA ALA A 194 41.15 -41.40 -32.34
C ALA A 194 40.29 -41.99 -33.47
N GLU A 195 40.06 -43.30 -33.42
CA GLU A 195 39.07 -44.00 -34.24
C GLU A 195 37.95 -44.56 -33.35
N ARG A 196 36.71 -44.54 -33.86
CA ARG A 196 35.52 -45.06 -33.18
C ARG A 196 35.04 -46.33 -33.86
N TYR A 197 34.80 -47.37 -33.07
CA TYR A 197 34.39 -48.70 -33.53
C TYR A 197 33.12 -49.16 -32.82
N ILE A 198 32.43 -50.12 -33.45
CA ILE A 198 31.32 -50.85 -32.84
C ILE A 198 31.55 -52.36 -32.99
N THR A 199 30.93 -53.14 -32.11
CA THR A 199 30.84 -54.60 -32.23
C THR A 199 29.36 -55.02 -32.25
N GLU A 200 29.08 -56.23 -32.70
CA GLU A 200 27.72 -56.80 -32.67
C GLU A 200 27.20 -56.90 -31.23
N GLU A 201 28.02 -57.40 -30.31
CA GLU A 201 27.74 -57.44 -28.87
C GLU A 201 27.42 -56.05 -28.31
N LEU A 202 28.19 -55.01 -28.65
CA LEU A 202 27.93 -53.64 -28.20
C LEU A 202 26.58 -53.12 -28.70
N LYS A 203 26.21 -53.47 -29.94
CA LYS A 203 24.93 -53.07 -30.54
C LYS A 203 23.73 -53.78 -29.90
N GLU A 204 23.86 -55.05 -29.54
CA GLU A 204 22.81 -55.77 -28.81
C GLU A 204 22.53 -55.16 -27.44
N TYR A 205 23.58 -54.86 -26.67
CA TYR A 205 23.43 -54.23 -25.35
C TYR A 205 22.98 -52.78 -25.45
N GLU A 206 23.43 -52.03 -26.46
CA GLU A 206 22.90 -50.69 -26.76
C GLU A 206 21.39 -50.73 -26.98
N ALA A 207 20.88 -51.65 -27.80
CA ALA A 207 19.44 -51.77 -28.05
C ALA A 207 18.66 -52.11 -26.77
N LYS A 208 19.20 -52.99 -25.91
CA LYS A 208 18.59 -53.33 -24.61
C LYS A 208 18.58 -52.12 -23.66
N ILE A 209 19.70 -51.39 -23.55
CA ILE A 209 19.83 -50.24 -22.66
C ILE A 209 18.92 -49.10 -23.14
N LEU A 210 18.99 -48.72 -24.41
CA LEU A 210 18.19 -47.62 -24.96
C LEU A 210 16.69 -47.93 -24.89
N GLY A 211 16.29 -49.17 -25.21
CA GLY A 211 14.89 -49.59 -25.10
C GLY A 211 14.37 -49.58 -23.66
N ALA A 212 15.21 -49.92 -22.68
CA ALA A 212 14.87 -49.78 -21.27
C ALA A 212 14.79 -48.30 -20.85
N GLU A 213 15.76 -47.46 -21.24
CA GLU A 213 15.79 -46.03 -20.92
C GLU A 213 14.59 -45.26 -21.50
N GLU A 214 14.16 -45.58 -22.72
CA GLU A 214 12.96 -44.99 -23.34
C GLU A 214 11.68 -45.36 -22.55
N ARG A 215 11.50 -46.65 -22.23
CA ARG A 215 10.36 -47.11 -21.42
C ARG A 215 10.35 -46.54 -20.01
N ILE A 216 11.52 -46.40 -19.38
CA ILE A 216 11.68 -45.74 -18.08
C ILE A 216 11.14 -44.31 -18.17
N LEU A 217 11.55 -43.56 -19.20
CA LEU A 217 11.15 -42.15 -19.36
C LEU A 217 9.64 -42.02 -19.61
N ASP A 218 9.07 -42.86 -20.47
CA ASP A 218 7.63 -42.89 -20.73
C ASP A 218 6.84 -43.22 -19.45
N LEU A 219 7.28 -44.23 -18.69
CA LEU A 219 6.63 -44.64 -17.46
C LEU A 219 6.75 -43.58 -16.37
N GLU A 220 7.92 -42.95 -16.20
CA GLU A 220 8.08 -41.81 -15.28
C GLU A 220 7.14 -40.66 -15.63
N GLN A 221 7.00 -40.33 -16.92
CA GLN A 221 6.09 -39.28 -17.38
C GLN A 221 4.62 -39.61 -17.11
N GLN A 222 4.21 -40.88 -17.31
CA GLN A 222 2.87 -41.34 -17.01
C GLN A 222 2.57 -41.27 -15.51
N LEU A 223 3.45 -41.82 -14.67
CA LEU A 223 3.28 -41.83 -13.20
C LEU A 223 3.24 -40.41 -12.64
N PHE A 224 4.10 -39.51 -13.13
CA PHE A 224 4.08 -38.11 -12.72
C PHE A 224 2.80 -37.39 -13.15
N SER A 225 2.31 -37.65 -14.37
CA SER A 225 1.05 -37.06 -14.84
C SER A 225 -0.16 -37.54 -14.02
N GLN A 226 -0.17 -38.82 -13.63
CA GLN A 226 -1.18 -39.37 -12.72
C GLN A 226 -1.14 -38.70 -11.34
N LEU A 227 0.06 -38.46 -10.80
CA LEU A 227 0.23 -37.72 -9.55
C LEU A 227 -0.37 -36.31 -9.65
N ILE A 228 -0.06 -35.56 -10.72
CA ILE A 228 -0.62 -34.20 -10.93
C ILE A 228 -2.15 -34.24 -10.96
N LEU A 229 -2.74 -35.19 -11.70
CA LEU A 229 -4.19 -35.32 -11.78
C LEU A 229 -4.82 -35.57 -10.41
N TRP A 230 -4.22 -36.47 -9.62
CA TRP A 230 -4.67 -36.77 -8.27
C TRP A 230 -4.54 -35.55 -7.33
N MET A 231 -3.47 -34.77 -7.46
CA MET A 231 -3.25 -33.56 -6.66
C MET A 231 -4.27 -32.45 -6.92
N GLN A 232 -5.02 -32.48 -8.04
CA GLN A 232 -6.03 -31.45 -8.33
C GLN A 232 -7.13 -31.37 -7.26
N ALA A 233 -7.48 -32.48 -6.61
CA ALA A 233 -8.45 -32.50 -5.52
C ALA A 233 -8.02 -31.66 -4.29
N TYR A 234 -6.71 -31.42 -4.14
CA TYR A 234 -6.14 -30.68 -3.02
C TYR A 234 -5.94 -29.18 -3.30
N ILE A 235 -6.31 -28.68 -4.49
CA ILE A 235 -6.14 -27.27 -4.85
C ILE A 235 -6.80 -26.34 -3.83
N SER A 236 -8.07 -26.58 -3.48
CA SER A 236 -8.81 -25.72 -2.55
C SER A 236 -8.26 -25.77 -1.12
N PRO A 237 -8.00 -26.95 -0.53
CA PRO A 237 -7.32 -27.04 0.78
C PRO A 237 -5.98 -26.29 0.85
N ILE A 238 -5.13 -26.44 -0.18
CA ILE A 238 -3.84 -25.75 -0.20
C ILE A 238 -4.03 -24.23 -0.36
N GLN A 239 -4.98 -23.77 -1.17
CA GLN A 239 -5.28 -22.33 -1.30
C GLN A 239 -5.74 -21.71 0.02
N ASN A 240 -6.65 -22.36 0.74
CA ASN A 240 -7.12 -21.89 2.03
C ASN A 240 -5.99 -21.83 3.06
N THR A 241 -5.13 -22.86 3.06
CA THR A 241 -3.94 -22.90 3.91
C THR A 241 -2.95 -21.80 3.54
N ALA A 242 -2.69 -21.58 2.26
CA ALA A 242 -1.81 -20.52 1.76
C ALA A 242 -2.30 -19.13 2.19
N GLN A 243 -3.60 -18.87 2.07
CA GLN A 243 -4.19 -17.60 2.52
C GLN A 243 -4.06 -17.42 4.05
N THR A 244 -4.27 -18.48 4.82
CA THR A 244 -4.13 -18.45 6.29
C THR A 244 -2.68 -18.21 6.70
N ILE A 245 -1.72 -18.86 6.05
CA ILE A 245 -0.29 -18.63 6.24
C ILE A 245 0.11 -17.20 5.87
N ALA A 246 -0.41 -16.66 4.76
CA ALA A 246 -0.16 -15.28 4.35
C ALA A 246 -0.72 -14.27 5.36
N ASN A 247 -1.89 -14.55 5.95
CA ASN A 247 -2.44 -13.74 7.04
C ASN A 247 -1.54 -13.81 8.28
N LEU A 248 -1.09 -15.00 8.67
CA LEU A 248 -0.20 -15.21 9.80
C LEU A 248 1.13 -14.46 9.61
N ASP A 249 1.73 -14.54 8.42
CA ASP A 249 2.95 -13.80 8.07
C ASP A 249 2.77 -12.28 8.22
N CYS A 250 1.65 -11.73 7.71
CA CYS A 250 1.33 -10.31 7.87
C CYS A 250 1.20 -9.92 9.36
N LEU A 251 0.53 -10.75 10.18
CA LEU A 251 0.31 -10.49 11.60
C LEU A 251 1.61 -10.59 12.41
N CYS A 252 2.46 -11.58 12.11
CA CYS A 252 3.81 -11.67 12.65
C CYS A 252 4.64 -10.42 12.30
N GLY A 253 4.54 -9.95 11.05
CA GLY A 253 5.19 -8.71 10.61
C GLY A 253 4.72 -7.48 11.38
N PHE A 254 3.41 -7.36 11.64
CA PHE A 254 2.88 -6.26 12.47
C PHE A 254 3.28 -6.39 13.94
N ALA A 255 3.30 -7.59 14.51
CA ALA A 255 3.79 -7.81 15.88
C ALA A 255 5.25 -7.40 16.03
N GLN A 256 6.11 -7.85 15.12
CA GLN A 256 7.53 -7.44 15.08
C GLN A 256 7.66 -5.91 14.96
N LEU A 257 6.95 -5.29 14.01
CA LEU A 257 6.97 -3.84 13.83
C LEU A 257 6.54 -3.10 15.11
N SER A 258 5.59 -3.65 15.84
CA SER A 258 5.06 -3.06 17.07
C SER A 258 6.06 -3.09 18.20
N ILE A 259 6.81 -4.20 18.35
CA ILE A 259 7.89 -4.33 19.32
C ILE A 259 9.02 -3.35 18.99
N GLU A 260 9.50 -3.36 17.74
CA GLU A 260 10.65 -2.56 17.30
C GLU A 260 10.41 -1.05 17.38
N ASN A 261 9.16 -0.61 17.20
CA ASN A 261 8.81 0.82 17.11
C ASN A 261 7.98 1.33 18.28
N HIS A 262 7.73 0.47 19.28
CA HIS A 262 6.88 0.76 20.43
C HIS A 262 5.50 1.25 19.99
N TYR A 263 4.84 0.49 19.12
CA TYR A 263 3.45 0.78 18.73
C TYR A 263 2.49 0.18 19.75
N VAL A 264 1.36 0.86 19.94
CA VAL A 264 0.38 0.50 20.96
C VAL A 264 -0.90 -0.05 20.32
N ALA A 265 -1.56 -0.96 21.01
CA ALA A 265 -2.86 -1.48 20.60
C ALA A 265 -3.91 -0.34 20.60
N PRO A 266 -4.53 0.00 19.46
CA PRO A 266 -5.58 1.00 19.45
C PRO A 266 -6.90 0.41 19.98
N SER A 267 -7.67 1.23 20.70
CA SER A 267 -9.04 0.92 21.10
C SER A 267 -10.00 1.25 19.95
N MET A 268 -10.38 0.24 19.19
CA MET A 268 -11.36 0.37 18.10
C MET A 268 -12.79 0.25 18.64
N ASN A 269 -13.68 1.15 18.19
CA ASN A 269 -15.07 1.20 18.65
C ASN A 269 -16.04 1.69 17.56
N ASP A 270 -17.34 1.62 17.86
CA ASP A 270 -18.41 2.05 16.96
C ASP A 270 -18.76 3.54 17.09
N SER A 271 -18.06 4.32 17.92
CA SER A 271 -18.28 5.77 17.98
C SER A 271 -17.85 6.46 16.68
N THR A 272 -18.11 7.75 16.60
CA THR A 272 -17.56 8.61 15.53
C THR A 272 -16.33 9.40 16.01
N GLU A 273 -15.82 9.14 17.21
CA GLU A 273 -14.73 9.90 17.81
C GLU A 273 -13.37 9.45 17.31
N LEU A 274 -12.41 10.37 17.30
CA LEU A 274 -11.01 10.10 17.03
C LEU A 274 -10.17 10.78 18.10
N ASN A 275 -9.50 9.98 18.93
CA ASN A 275 -8.59 10.46 19.96
C ASN A 275 -7.25 9.76 19.82
N ILE A 276 -6.19 10.52 19.55
CA ILE A 276 -4.83 10.05 19.41
C ILE A 276 -3.98 10.85 20.40
N THR A 277 -3.35 10.16 21.34
CA THR A 277 -2.41 10.75 22.31
C THR A 277 -0.98 10.47 21.87
N LYS A 278 -0.17 11.53 21.75
CA LYS A 278 1.22 11.50 21.30
C LYS A 278 1.42 10.68 20.02
N GLY A 279 0.59 10.90 19.02
CA GLY A 279 0.72 10.26 17.71
C GLY A 279 2.03 10.66 17.02
N ARG A 280 2.63 9.71 16.29
CA ARG A 280 3.86 9.89 15.50
C ARG A 280 3.62 9.47 14.05
N HIS A 281 4.35 10.07 13.12
CA HIS A 281 4.24 9.70 11.71
C HIS A 281 5.13 8.48 11.41
N PRO A 282 4.56 7.32 11.02
CA PRO A 282 5.29 6.03 10.96
C PRO A 282 6.45 6.01 9.96
N VAL A 283 6.35 6.78 8.88
CA VAL A 283 7.43 6.88 7.87
C VAL A 283 8.47 7.95 8.25
N ILE A 284 8.05 9.18 8.56
CA ILE A 284 8.97 10.29 8.85
C ILE A 284 9.82 9.97 10.08
N GLU A 285 9.27 9.35 11.13
CA GLU A 285 10.04 9.01 12.34
C GLU A 285 11.27 8.11 12.05
N LYS A 286 11.21 7.29 11.00
CA LYS A 286 12.30 6.42 10.55
C LYS A 286 13.29 7.08 9.59
N GLN A 287 12.94 8.24 9.05
CA GLN A 287 13.77 9.00 8.10
C GLN A 287 14.53 10.16 8.74
N LEU A 288 14.31 10.41 10.04
CA LEU A 288 15.04 11.43 10.79
C LEU A 288 16.53 11.05 10.93
N ARG A 289 17.38 12.07 11.06
CA ARG A 289 18.82 11.87 11.23
C ARG A 289 19.10 11.20 12.58
N PRO A 290 20.18 10.41 12.72
CA PRO A 290 20.57 9.86 14.00
C PRO A 290 20.67 10.96 15.08
N GLY A 291 19.97 10.77 16.19
CA GLY A 291 19.89 11.74 17.29
C GLY A 291 18.74 12.75 17.21
N GLU A 292 18.00 12.81 16.11
CA GLU A 292 16.75 13.59 16.00
C GLU A 292 15.54 12.73 16.37
N LEU A 293 14.70 13.22 17.29
CA LEU A 293 13.46 12.55 17.68
C LEU A 293 12.25 13.17 16.96
N TYR A 294 11.30 12.33 16.58
CA TYR A 294 10.01 12.80 16.07
C TYR A 294 9.22 13.43 17.21
N ILE A 295 8.58 14.58 16.95
CA ILE A 295 7.80 15.31 17.94
C ILE A 295 6.34 14.82 17.87
N PRO A 296 5.86 14.09 18.88
CA PRO A 296 4.52 13.53 18.86
C PRO A 296 3.46 14.60 19.12
N ASN A 297 2.25 14.38 18.61
CA ASN A 297 1.14 15.33 18.72
C ASN A 297 -0.18 14.66 19.10
N ASP A 298 -0.98 15.35 19.90
CA ASP A 298 -2.33 14.94 20.27
C ASP A 298 -3.34 15.40 19.20
N ILE A 299 -4.31 14.54 18.88
CA ILE A 299 -5.41 14.86 17.97
C ILE A 299 -6.71 14.36 18.57
N ILE A 300 -7.67 15.27 18.73
CA ILE A 300 -9.01 14.96 19.21
C ILE A 300 -10.01 15.51 18.19
N LEU A 301 -10.86 14.65 17.63
CA LEU A 301 -11.94 15.05 16.72
C LEU A 301 -13.22 14.31 17.09
N ASN A 302 -14.33 15.03 17.18
CA ASN A 302 -15.65 14.48 17.42
C ASN A 302 -16.72 15.37 16.74
N ARG A 303 -17.93 14.86 16.58
CA ARG A 303 -18.99 15.55 15.81
C ARG A 303 -19.65 16.71 16.57
N GLU A 304 -19.47 16.80 17.89
CA GLU A 304 -20.28 17.70 18.74
C GLU A 304 -19.51 18.94 19.20
N THR A 305 -18.23 18.81 19.59
CA THR A 305 -17.45 19.87 20.23
C THR A 305 -16.21 20.29 19.45
N GLN A 306 -15.61 19.39 18.68
CA GLN A 306 -14.40 19.65 17.90
C GLN A 306 -14.42 18.83 16.61
N GLN A 307 -15.27 19.28 15.68
CA GLN A 307 -15.45 18.63 14.38
C GLN A 307 -14.32 19.01 13.43
N ILE A 308 -13.94 20.29 13.43
CA ILE A 308 -12.94 20.84 12.50
C ILE A 308 -11.81 21.45 13.32
N ILE A 309 -10.59 21.00 13.07
CA ILE A 309 -9.38 21.65 13.56
C ILE A 309 -8.82 22.52 12.42
N MET A 310 -8.80 23.83 12.64
CA MET A 310 -8.11 24.78 11.76
C MET A 310 -6.65 24.87 12.19
N ILE A 311 -5.74 24.32 11.39
CA ILE A 311 -4.30 24.31 11.65
C ILE A 311 -3.63 25.44 10.87
N THR A 312 -3.20 26.47 11.60
CA THR A 312 -2.41 27.58 11.05
C THR A 312 -0.94 27.44 11.40
N GLY A 313 -0.09 28.16 10.67
CA GLY A 313 1.35 28.21 10.94
C GLY A 313 2.16 28.27 9.66
N PRO A 314 3.45 28.61 9.74
CA PRO A 314 4.27 28.83 8.57
C PRO A 314 4.47 27.55 7.75
N ASN A 315 4.89 27.72 6.50
CA ASN A 315 5.30 26.61 5.65
C ASN A 315 6.47 25.87 6.30
N MET A 316 6.56 24.55 6.08
CA MET A 316 7.58 23.67 6.68
C MET A 316 7.46 23.47 8.21
N SER A 317 6.44 24.02 8.88
CA SER A 317 6.22 23.83 10.31
C SER A 317 5.81 22.41 10.71
N GLY A 318 5.24 21.63 9.78
CA GLY A 318 4.79 20.25 10.03
C GLY A 318 3.29 20.02 9.86
N LYS A 319 2.50 21.01 9.42
CA LYS A 319 1.05 20.88 9.19
C LYS A 319 0.69 19.63 8.36
N SER A 320 1.23 19.50 7.15
CA SER A 320 1.00 18.36 6.25
C SER A 320 1.51 17.03 6.82
N ALA A 321 2.47 17.05 7.74
CA ALA A 321 2.94 15.85 8.43
C ALA A 321 1.91 15.39 9.47
N ILE A 322 1.29 16.31 10.21
CA ILE A 322 0.23 16.02 11.19
C ILE A 322 -1.04 15.48 10.49
N LEU A 323 -1.44 16.08 9.37
CA LEU A 323 -2.57 15.59 8.56
C LEU A 323 -2.32 14.14 8.13
N ARG A 324 -1.19 13.88 7.45
CA ARG A 324 -0.84 12.55 6.95
C ARG A 324 -0.63 11.54 8.09
N GLN A 325 -0.04 11.95 9.20
CA GLN A 325 0.10 11.12 10.40
C GLN A 325 -1.26 10.61 10.87
N THR A 326 -2.25 11.51 11.01
CA THR A 326 -3.59 11.16 11.48
C THR A 326 -4.24 10.14 10.54
N ALA A 327 -4.13 10.36 9.23
CA ALA A 327 -4.62 9.43 8.20
C ALA A 327 -3.99 8.03 8.35
N LEU A 328 -2.66 8.00 8.48
CA LEU A 328 -1.89 6.76 8.54
C LEU A 328 -2.17 5.98 9.84
N ILE A 329 -2.36 6.66 10.97
CA ILE A 329 -2.73 6.02 12.23
C ILE A 329 -4.10 5.34 12.11
N VAL A 330 -5.10 6.03 11.56
CA VAL A 330 -6.44 5.45 11.32
C VAL A 330 -6.35 4.27 10.34
N LEU A 331 -5.58 4.42 9.27
CA LEU A 331 -5.38 3.36 8.28
C LEU A 331 -4.73 2.12 8.90
N LEU A 332 -3.66 2.28 9.69
CA LEU A 332 -2.99 1.17 10.37
C LEU A 332 -3.92 0.46 11.35
N ALA A 333 -4.68 1.22 12.15
CA ALA A 333 -5.64 0.67 13.10
C ALA A 333 -6.73 -0.17 12.40
N GLN A 334 -7.33 0.32 11.31
CA GLN A 334 -8.33 -0.44 10.55
C GLN A 334 -7.75 -1.55 9.66
N THR A 335 -6.46 -1.49 9.35
CA THR A 335 -5.73 -2.60 8.74
C THR A 335 -5.57 -3.75 9.74
N GLY A 336 -5.70 -3.48 11.04
CA GLY A 336 -5.51 -4.43 12.12
C GLY A 336 -4.07 -4.42 12.66
N SER A 337 -3.31 -3.34 12.48
CA SER A 337 -1.98 -3.14 13.06
C SER A 337 -2.08 -2.29 14.33
N PHE A 338 -1.13 -2.46 15.25
CA PHE A 338 -0.90 -1.45 16.30
C PHE A 338 -0.40 -0.15 15.68
N VAL A 339 -0.52 0.94 16.42
CA VAL A 339 -0.32 2.30 15.90
C VAL A 339 0.82 3.06 16.59
N PRO A 340 1.49 3.99 15.88
CA PRO A 340 2.53 4.86 16.42
C PRO A 340 1.94 5.96 17.32
N ALA A 341 1.53 5.62 18.54
CA ALA A 341 0.98 6.56 19.52
C ALA A 341 1.33 6.11 20.95
N GLU A 342 1.05 6.95 21.95
CA GLU A 342 1.03 6.52 23.36
C GLU A 342 -0.31 5.87 23.70
N ALA A 343 -1.40 6.42 23.17
CA ALA A 343 -2.74 5.84 23.23
C ALA A 343 -3.55 6.25 22.01
N ALA A 344 -4.49 5.42 21.58
CA ALA A 344 -5.42 5.75 20.51
C ALA A 344 -6.80 5.12 20.76
N SER A 345 -7.86 5.92 20.66
CA SER A 345 -9.25 5.48 20.61
C SER A 345 -9.84 5.96 19.29
N ILE A 346 -10.25 5.02 18.44
CA ILE A 346 -10.60 5.29 17.05
C ILE A 346 -11.96 4.64 16.75
N GLY A 347 -12.95 5.50 16.51
CA GLY A 347 -14.19 5.09 15.88
C GLY A 347 -13.96 4.68 14.42
N VAL A 348 -14.61 3.61 13.96
CA VAL A 348 -14.43 3.12 12.58
C VAL A 348 -14.72 4.23 11.57
N VAL A 349 -13.77 4.47 10.66
CA VAL A 349 -13.85 5.41 9.54
C VAL A 349 -14.16 4.66 8.26
N ASP A 350 -15.12 5.15 7.47
CA ASP A 350 -15.53 4.51 6.23
C ASP A 350 -14.82 5.08 4.98
N LYS A 351 -14.43 6.36 5.04
CA LYS A 351 -13.74 7.09 3.98
C LYS A 351 -12.72 8.06 4.58
N ILE A 352 -11.50 8.04 4.05
CA ILE A 352 -10.48 9.05 4.33
C ILE A 352 -10.33 9.88 3.05
N PHE A 353 -10.74 11.15 3.11
CA PHE A 353 -10.60 12.10 2.03
C PHE A 353 -9.34 12.91 2.23
N THR A 354 -8.55 13.07 1.18
CA THR A 354 -7.30 13.83 1.25
C THR A 354 -7.20 14.77 0.07
N ARG A 355 -7.03 16.05 0.36
CA ARG A 355 -6.54 17.05 -0.57
C ARG A 355 -5.22 17.58 0.00
N VAL A 356 -4.15 16.83 -0.24
CA VAL A 356 -2.79 17.14 0.22
C VAL A 356 -1.91 17.24 -1.03
N GLY A 357 -1.83 18.43 -1.63
CA GLY A 357 -0.92 18.80 -2.74
C GLY A 357 -0.69 17.75 -3.84
N ALA A 358 -1.25 17.95 -5.05
CA ALA A 358 -0.92 17.12 -6.20
C ALA A 358 0.46 17.49 -6.76
N SER A 359 1.21 16.50 -7.24
CA SER A 359 2.25 16.72 -8.24
C SER A 359 1.57 17.08 -9.56
N ASP A 360 2.04 18.16 -10.20
CA ASP A 360 1.42 18.73 -11.40
C ASP A 360 1.08 17.69 -12.47
N ASN A 361 -0.15 17.74 -12.99
CA ASN A 361 -0.60 16.91 -14.10
C ASN A 361 -0.74 17.77 -15.38
N ILE A 362 0.37 18.40 -15.76
CA ILE A 362 0.47 19.29 -16.95
C ILE A 362 0.05 18.56 -18.25
N SER A 363 0.15 17.23 -18.26
CA SER A 363 -0.17 16.35 -19.38
C SER A 363 -1.66 16.32 -19.78
N GLN A 364 -2.60 16.73 -18.90
CA GLN A 364 -4.05 16.74 -19.21
C GLN A 364 -4.61 18.13 -19.55
N GLY A 365 -3.81 19.19 -19.49
CA GLY A 365 -4.26 20.55 -19.86
C GLY A 365 -5.22 21.22 -18.88
N GLU A 366 -5.48 20.62 -17.72
CA GLU A 366 -6.32 21.21 -16.67
C GLU A 366 -5.52 22.18 -15.79
N SER A 367 -6.12 23.32 -15.43
CA SER A 367 -5.53 24.25 -14.45
C SER A 367 -5.39 23.56 -13.09
N THR A 368 -4.26 23.76 -12.41
CA THR A 368 -4.02 23.21 -11.06
C THR A 368 -5.13 23.58 -10.07
N PHE A 369 -5.70 24.77 -10.22
CA PHE A 369 -6.84 25.23 -9.43
C PHE A 369 -8.14 24.47 -9.77
N MET A 370 -8.37 24.14 -11.04
CA MET A 370 -9.56 23.37 -11.44
C MET A 370 -9.50 21.94 -10.89
N VAL A 371 -8.33 21.28 -10.96
CA VAL A 371 -8.12 19.95 -10.36
C VAL A 371 -8.39 20.00 -8.87
N GLU A 372 -7.90 21.02 -8.18
CA GLU A 372 -8.15 21.23 -6.75
C GLU A 372 -9.64 21.40 -6.42
N MET A 373 -10.37 22.18 -7.23
CA MET A 373 -11.82 22.37 -7.04
C MET A 373 -12.60 21.09 -7.33
N ASN A 374 -12.22 20.32 -8.35
CA ASN A 374 -12.84 19.02 -8.67
C ASN A 374 -12.60 17.99 -7.56
N GLU A 375 -11.38 17.90 -7.04
CA GLU A 375 -11.04 17.04 -5.89
C GLU A 375 -11.86 17.44 -4.66
N THR A 376 -11.95 18.74 -4.36
CA THR A 376 -12.74 19.27 -3.25
C THR A 376 -14.23 18.98 -3.42
N ALA A 377 -14.79 19.21 -4.61
CA ALA A 377 -16.18 18.90 -4.92
C ALA A 377 -16.48 17.40 -4.76
N SER A 378 -15.56 16.53 -5.20
CA SER A 378 -15.67 15.08 -5.00
C SER A 378 -15.73 14.71 -3.52
N ILE A 379 -14.91 15.35 -2.68
CA ILE A 379 -14.95 15.16 -1.22
C ILE A 379 -16.32 15.55 -0.67
N LEU A 380 -16.77 16.78 -0.96
CA LEU A 380 -18.01 17.33 -0.42
C LEU A 380 -19.24 16.53 -0.82
N ASN A 381 -19.30 16.07 -2.07
CA ASN A 381 -20.41 15.27 -2.59
C ASN A 381 -20.48 13.83 -2.04
N ASN A 382 -19.42 13.35 -1.37
CA ASN A 382 -19.31 11.95 -0.91
C ASN A 382 -19.16 11.81 0.61
N LEU A 383 -19.42 12.87 1.37
CA LEU A 383 -19.30 12.87 2.83
C LEU A 383 -20.26 11.88 3.50
N SER A 384 -19.80 11.29 4.59
CA SER A 384 -20.59 10.46 5.49
C SER A 384 -20.28 10.81 6.95
N GLU A 385 -21.08 10.31 7.87
CA GLU A 385 -20.90 10.54 9.32
C GLU A 385 -19.58 9.99 9.87
N ARG A 386 -19.01 9.01 9.17
CA ARG A 386 -17.75 8.35 9.52
C ARG A 386 -16.57 8.82 8.69
N SER A 387 -16.75 9.83 7.85
CA SER A 387 -15.68 10.37 7.02
C SER A 387 -14.63 11.12 7.87
N LEU A 388 -13.37 10.97 7.48
CA LEU A 388 -12.25 11.80 7.92
C LEU A 388 -11.74 12.60 6.73
N VAL A 389 -11.77 13.92 6.82
CA VAL A 389 -11.40 14.84 5.75
C VAL A 389 -10.10 15.57 6.10
N LEU A 390 -9.14 15.56 5.19
CA LEU A 390 -7.85 16.24 5.33
C LEU A 390 -7.69 17.25 4.19
N LEU A 391 -7.76 18.53 4.52
CA LEU A 391 -7.61 19.64 3.57
C LEU A 391 -6.31 20.38 3.85
N ASP A 392 -5.43 20.50 2.86
CA ASP A 392 -4.15 21.19 2.99
C ASP A 392 -4.05 22.31 1.95
N GLU A 393 -4.03 23.56 2.42
CA GLU A 393 -3.83 24.78 1.64
C GLU A 393 -4.82 24.99 0.48
N ILE A 394 -6.11 24.71 0.70
CA ILE A 394 -7.18 25.01 -0.27
C ILE A 394 -7.25 26.51 -0.57
N GLY A 395 -7.48 26.86 -1.83
CA GLY A 395 -7.67 28.23 -2.31
C GLY A 395 -6.38 28.92 -2.77
N ARG A 396 -5.22 28.25 -2.67
CA ARG A 396 -3.92 28.88 -2.94
C ARG A 396 -3.66 29.19 -4.42
N GLY A 397 -4.34 28.50 -5.34
CA GLY A 397 -4.17 28.66 -6.79
C GLY A 397 -4.89 29.86 -7.42
N THR A 398 -5.55 30.71 -6.63
CA THR A 398 -6.35 31.85 -7.10
C THR A 398 -6.01 33.15 -6.34
N SER A 399 -6.75 34.24 -6.59
CA SER A 399 -6.60 35.50 -5.86
C SER A 399 -6.81 35.28 -4.37
N THR A 400 -6.10 36.05 -3.52
CA THR A 400 -6.14 35.84 -2.06
C THR A 400 -7.56 35.91 -1.50
N TYR A 401 -8.37 36.87 -1.97
CA TYR A 401 -9.75 37.02 -1.49
C TYR A 401 -10.67 35.92 -1.98
N ASP A 402 -10.53 35.47 -3.24
CA ASP A 402 -11.30 34.32 -3.74
C ASP A 402 -10.92 33.05 -2.98
N GLY A 403 -9.63 32.85 -2.74
CA GLY A 403 -9.10 31.69 -1.99
C GLY A 403 -9.60 31.64 -0.56
N ILE A 404 -9.56 32.77 0.17
CA ILE A 404 -10.14 32.89 1.51
C ILE A 404 -11.64 32.62 1.49
N SER A 405 -12.37 33.22 0.55
CA SER A 405 -13.83 33.09 0.45
C SER A 405 -14.26 31.66 0.18
N ILE A 406 -13.57 30.96 -0.72
CA ILE A 406 -13.82 29.55 -1.03
C ILE A 406 -13.48 28.66 0.18
N ALA A 407 -12.33 28.86 0.81
CA ALA A 407 -11.94 28.08 1.98
C ALA A 407 -12.91 28.28 3.16
N TRP A 408 -13.40 29.51 3.34
CA TRP A 408 -14.45 29.84 4.32
C TRP A 408 -15.74 29.09 4.00
N ALA A 409 -16.25 29.22 2.78
CA ALA A 409 -17.49 28.57 2.35
C ALA A 409 -17.42 27.04 2.46
N ILE A 410 -16.29 26.42 2.12
CA ILE A 410 -16.07 24.98 2.29
C ILE A 410 -16.11 24.58 3.77
N SER A 411 -15.46 25.38 4.63
CA SER A 411 -15.39 25.12 6.07
C SER A 411 -16.77 25.24 6.73
N GLU A 412 -17.53 26.26 6.34
CA GLU A 412 -18.91 26.48 6.74
C GLU A 412 -19.81 25.34 6.26
N TYR A 413 -19.72 24.98 4.97
CA TYR A 413 -20.46 23.85 4.42
C TYR A 413 -20.16 22.56 5.18
N LEU A 414 -18.89 22.23 5.46
CA LEU A 414 -18.51 21.06 6.24
C LEU A 414 -19.08 21.10 7.67
N HIS A 415 -19.10 22.27 8.29
CA HIS A 415 -19.63 22.47 9.64
C HIS A 415 -21.15 22.25 9.68
N GLU A 416 -21.90 22.82 8.73
CA GLU A 416 -23.36 22.76 8.67
C GLU A 416 -23.90 21.47 8.03
N HIS A 417 -23.07 20.75 7.28
CA HIS A 417 -23.50 19.52 6.62
C HIS A 417 -24.01 18.47 7.64
N PRO A 418 -25.15 17.79 7.39
CA PRO A 418 -25.74 16.83 8.33
C PRO A 418 -24.77 15.72 8.79
N SER A 419 -23.90 15.26 7.88
CA SER A 419 -22.89 14.26 8.19
C SER A 419 -21.88 14.71 9.25
N ARG A 420 -21.61 16.02 9.39
CA ARG A 420 -20.61 16.59 10.31
C ARG A 420 -19.29 15.82 10.28
N ALA A 421 -18.73 15.62 9.08
CA ALA A 421 -17.51 14.85 8.90
C ALA A 421 -16.35 15.47 9.69
N LYS A 422 -15.51 14.62 10.30
CA LYS A 422 -14.33 15.07 11.06
C LYS A 422 -13.29 15.63 10.11
N THR A 423 -12.77 16.82 10.38
CA THR A 423 -11.90 17.53 9.43
C THR A 423 -10.64 18.08 10.10
N LEU A 424 -9.49 17.82 9.47
CA LEU A 424 -8.26 18.59 9.70
C LEU A 424 -8.08 19.53 8.51
N PHE A 425 -8.10 20.83 8.76
CA PHE A 425 -7.92 21.85 7.74
C PHE A 425 -6.63 22.62 8.02
N ALA A 426 -5.57 22.31 7.29
CA ALA A 426 -4.35 23.09 7.29
C ALA A 426 -4.46 24.26 6.32
N THR A 427 -4.21 25.48 6.80
CA THR A 427 -4.34 26.70 6.00
C THR A 427 -3.21 27.69 6.26
N HIS A 428 -2.98 28.56 5.28
CA HIS A 428 -2.11 29.72 5.39
C HIS A 428 -2.90 31.02 5.58
N TYR A 429 -4.23 30.98 5.48
CA TYR A 429 -5.12 32.12 5.72
C TYR A 429 -5.36 32.26 7.22
N HIS A 430 -4.84 33.34 7.80
CA HIS A 430 -5.02 33.63 9.22
C HIS A 430 -6.42 34.16 9.52
N GLU A 431 -7.10 34.67 8.50
CA GLU A 431 -8.48 35.16 8.51
C GLU A 431 -9.46 34.05 8.91
N LEU A 432 -9.18 32.79 8.53
CA LEU A 432 -10.01 31.64 8.91
C LEU A 432 -9.98 31.34 10.41
N ASN A 433 -9.03 31.90 11.18
CA ASN A 433 -9.06 31.77 12.64
C ASN A 433 -10.33 32.38 13.24
N GLU A 434 -10.92 33.39 12.60
CA GLU A 434 -12.13 34.02 13.10
C GLU A 434 -13.34 33.06 13.08
N MET A 435 -13.32 32.04 12.22
CA MET A 435 -14.40 31.03 12.17
C MET A 435 -14.63 30.34 13.50
N ALA A 436 -13.60 30.14 14.33
CA ALA A 436 -13.75 29.53 15.66
C ALA A 436 -14.55 30.40 16.65
N THR A 437 -14.78 31.68 16.33
CA THR A 437 -15.64 32.57 17.14
C THR A 437 -17.12 32.42 16.81
N THR A 438 -17.44 32.13 15.54
CA THR A 438 -18.81 32.00 15.04
C THR A 438 -19.31 30.55 15.07
N PHE A 439 -18.42 29.59 14.80
CA PHE A 439 -18.76 28.17 14.65
C PHE A 439 -18.21 27.35 15.82
N GLU A 440 -19.09 26.91 16.72
CA GLU A 440 -18.71 26.28 17.98
C GLU A 440 -17.85 25.01 17.82
N ARG A 441 -18.05 24.24 16.73
CA ARG A 441 -17.33 22.98 16.48
C ARG A 441 -15.99 23.18 15.74
N ILE A 442 -15.64 24.42 15.39
CA ILE A 442 -14.36 24.77 14.77
C ILE A 442 -13.39 25.22 15.86
N LYS A 443 -12.22 24.59 15.95
CA LYS A 443 -11.18 24.92 16.93
C LYS A 443 -9.87 25.25 16.23
N ASN A 444 -9.27 26.39 16.61
CA ASN A 444 -8.00 26.81 16.05
C ASN A 444 -6.84 26.13 16.77
N TYR A 445 -5.88 25.69 15.99
CA TYR A 445 -4.59 25.21 16.43
C TYR A 445 -3.49 25.82 15.58
N ASN A 446 -2.31 25.95 16.17
CA ASN A 446 -1.12 26.36 15.46
C ASN A 446 0.02 25.38 15.70
N VAL A 447 0.93 25.30 14.74
CA VAL A 447 2.19 24.59 14.95
C VAL A 447 3.22 25.57 15.50
N THR A 448 3.65 25.32 16.74
CA THR A 448 4.47 26.26 17.50
C THR A 448 5.84 26.51 16.88
N VAL A 449 6.25 27.76 16.97
CA VAL A 449 7.51 28.28 16.44
C VAL A 449 8.21 29.06 17.56
N LYS A 450 9.50 28.79 17.76
CA LYS A 450 10.31 29.53 18.72
C LYS A 450 11.32 30.39 17.99
N GLU A 451 11.23 31.70 18.17
CA GLU A 451 12.23 32.64 17.67
C GLU A 451 13.42 32.70 18.63
N LEU A 452 14.60 32.40 18.09
CA LEU A 452 15.89 32.75 18.69
C LEU A 452 16.47 33.89 17.84
N LYS A 453 17.19 34.84 18.46
CA LYS A 453 17.66 36.12 17.86
C LYS A 453 17.85 36.12 16.32
N ASP A 454 18.55 35.13 15.77
CA ASP A 454 18.79 35.02 14.32
C ASP A 454 18.29 33.72 13.66
N ARG A 455 17.54 32.87 14.38
CA ARG A 455 17.05 31.57 13.87
C ARG A 455 15.63 31.29 14.34
N VAL A 456 14.81 30.81 13.43
CA VAL A 456 13.48 30.27 13.74
C VAL A 456 13.62 28.77 13.98
N LEU A 457 13.23 28.31 15.17
CA LEU A 457 13.17 26.89 15.51
C LEU A 457 11.71 26.43 15.41
N PHE A 458 11.43 25.52 14.48
CA PHE A 458 10.13 24.87 14.38
C PHE A 458 10.02 23.81 15.47
N LEU A 459 9.18 24.04 16.48
CA LEU A 459 8.96 23.09 17.57
C LEU A 459 8.04 21.94 17.14
N ARG A 460 7.37 22.04 15.98
CA ARG A 460 6.51 21.01 15.38
C ARG A 460 5.45 20.45 16.34
N THR A 461 5.14 21.19 17.40
CA THR A 461 4.15 20.82 18.41
C THR A 461 2.87 21.58 18.11
N LEU A 462 1.77 20.86 17.97
CA LEU A 462 0.42 21.37 17.78
C LEU A 462 -0.07 21.95 19.10
N SER A 463 -0.51 23.20 19.09
CA SER A 463 -0.99 23.90 20.29
C SER A 463 -2.29 24.64 19.99
N PRO A 464 -3.22 24.73 20.96
CA PRO A 464 -4.46 25.48 20.77
C PRO A 464 -4.21 26.96 20.46
N GLY A 465 -5.10 27.56 19.68
CA GLY A 465 -5.08 28.96 19.25
C GLY A 465 -4.60 29.16 17.81
N GLY A 466 -5.00 30.28 17.20
CA GLY A 466 -4.54 30.67 15.87
C GLY A 466 -3.18 31.37 15.90
N SER A 467 -2.39 31.25 14.83
CA SER A 467 -1.21 32.11 14.63
C SER A 467 -1.65 33.46 14.05
N ALA A 468 -1.18 34.57 14.63
CA ALA A 468 -1.44 35.93 14.13
C ALA A 468 -0.35 36.48 13.18
N HIS A 469 0.81 35.82 13.12
CA HIS A 469 1.97 36.32 12.36
C HIS A 469 2.39 35.38 11.24
N SER A 470 2.69 35.96 10.08
CA SER A 470 3.29 35.27 8.95
C SER A 470 4.82 35.28 9.08
N PHE A 471 5.43 34.09 9.10
CA PHE A 471 6.89 33.95 9.21
C PHE A 471 7.60 33.93 7.84
N GLY A 472 6.92 34.29 6.75
CA GLY A 472 7.47 34.19 5.39
C GLY A 472 8.79 34.95 5.20
N ILE A 473 8.89 36.17 5.76
CA ILE A 473 10.13 36.97 5.69
C ILE A 473 11.26 36.34 6.51
N HIS A 474 10.94 35.69 7.63
CA HIS A 474 11.92 34.98 8.46
C HIS A 474 12.45 33.73 7.75
N VAL A 475 11.58 32.98 7.05
CA VAL A 475 12.00 31.85 6.20
C VAL A 475 12.90 32.34 5.06
N ALA A 476 12.58 33.48 4.44
CA ALA A 476 13.44 34.11 3.44
C ALA A 476 14.83 34.47 4.01
N LYS A 477 14.91 34.97 5.25
CA LYS A 477 16.19 35.20 5.95
C LYS A 477 16.99 33.91 6.11
N MET A 478 16.34 32.81 6.51
CA MET A 478 16.99 31.50 6.64
C MET A 478 17.48 30.93 5.32
N ALA A 479 16.78 31.21 4.22
CA ALA A 479 17.20 30.84 2.86
C ALA A 479 18.40 31.65 2.35
N GLY A 480 18.90 32.62 3.12
CA GLY A 480 20.05 33.45 2.75
C GLY A 480 19.71 34.66 1.89
N MET A 481 18.45 35.12 1.90
CA MET A 481 18.03 36.29 1.11
C MET A 481 18.76 37.56 1.55
N PRO A 482 19.16 38.45 0.62
CA PRO A 482 19.91 39.66 0.95
C PRO A 482 19.18 40.58 1.95
N GLN A 483 19.91 41.14 2.91
CA GLN A 483 19.34 41.99 3.96
C GLN A 483 18.57 43.20 3.42
N GLN A 484 18.99 43.75 2.27
CA GLN A 484 18.29 44.84 1.61
C GLN A 484 16.88 44.43 1.16
N VAL A 485 16.71 43.21 0.64
CA VAL A 485 15.41 42.66 0.24
C VAL A 485 14.53 42.43 1.46
N LEU A 486 15.08 41.83 2.52
CA LEU A 486 14.36 41.58 3.77
C LEU A 486 13.88 42.89 4.43
N ASN A 487 14.73 43.91 4.46
CA ASN A 487 14.38 45.23 5.00
C ASN A 487 13.26 45.89 4.19
N ARG A 488 13.30 45.77 2.85
CA ARG A 488 12.24 46.28 1.98
C ARG A 488 10.93 45.51 2.17
N ALA A 489 10.99 44.18 2.21
CA ALA A 489 9.83 43.31 2.42
C ALA A 489 9.12 43.64 3.74
N ASN A 490 9.87 43.84 4.84
CA ASN A 490 9.30 44.23 6.13
C ASN A 490 8.60 45.61 6.08
N LYS A 491 9.17 46.59 5.37
CA LYS A 491 8.52 47.91 5.19
C LYS A 491 7.22 47.79 4.39
N VAL A 492 7.19 46.95 3.37
CA VAL A 492 5.99 46.71 2.55
C VAL A 492 4.93 45.98 3.38
N LEU A 493 5.31 44.93 4.13
CA LEU A 493 4.41 44.18 5.00
C LEU A 493 3.72 45.10 6.02
N LYS A 494 4.47 45.95 6.73
CA LYS A 494 3.89 46.91 7.69
C LYS A 494 2.86 47.85 7.04
N LYS A 495 3.10 48.27 5.79
CA LYS A 495 2.16 49.12 5.06
C LYS A 495 0.88 48.36 4.69
N LEU A 496 1.01 47.10 4.29
CA LEU A 496 -0.12 46.23 3.97
C LEU A 496 -0.95 45.89 5.23
N GLU A 497 -0.30 45.56 6.34
CA GLU A 497 -0.97 45.31 7.63
C GLU A 497 -1.75 46.54 8.12
N GLN A 498 -1.23 47.75 7.90
CA GLN A 498 -1.91 49.00 8.24
C GLN A 498 -3.11 49.29 7.33
N SER A 499 -3.06 48.92 6.05
CA SER A 499 -4.21 49.05 5.14
C SER A 499 -5.25 47.94 5.30
N HIS A 500 -4.87 46.81 5.90
CA HIS A 500 -5.71 45.63 6.08
C HIS A 500 -6.11 45.42 7.55
N SER A 501 -6.20 46.49 8.35
CA SER A 501 -6.75 46.42 9.69
C SER A 501 -8.10 45.70 9.65
N SER A 502 -8.15 44.61 10.42
CA SER A 502 -9.14 43.54 10.36
C SER A 502 -10.58 44.05 10.40
N GLU A 503 -10.82 45.19 11.05
CA GLU A 503 -12.13 45.82 11.25
C GLU A 503 -12.96 46.08 9.97
N GLU A 504 -12.34 46.35 8.81
CA GLU A 504 -13.09 46.57 7.55
C GLU A 504 -13.51 45.28 6.83
N LEU A 505 -12.78 44.18 7.02
CA LEU A 505 -13.09 42.88 6.41
C LEU A 505 -14.05 42.09 7.29
N THR A 506 -13.84 42.13 8.62
CA THR A 506 -14.71 41.49 9.62
C THR A 506 -16.12 42.08 9.59
N GLY A 507 -16.25 43.41 9.47
CA GLY A 507 -17.55 44.08 9.38
C GLY A 507 -18.33 43.75 8.11
N LYS A 508 -17.67 43.53 6.97
CA LYS A 508 -18.33 43.20 5.69
C LYS A 508 -18.72 41.72 5.58
N LEU A 509 -17.92 40.80 6.12
CA LEU A 509 -18.23 39.37 6.12
C LEU A 509 -19.29 39.00 7.18
N GLN A 510 -19.28 39.64 8.36
CA GLN A 510 -20.38 39.51 9.33
C GLN A 510 -21.69 40.12 8.81
N ALA A 511 -21.64 41.24 8.08
CA ALA A 511 -22.81 41.79 7.39
C ALA A 511 -23.33 40.84 6.31
N ALA A 512 -22.46 40.21 5.52
CA ALA A 512 -22.86 39.26 4.48
C ALA A 512 -23.43 37.93 5.03
N ALA A 513 -22.90 37.42 6.15
CA ALA A 513 -23.41 36.21 6.81
C ALA A 513 -24.76 36.46 7.52
N SER A 514 -24.99 37.67 8.04
CA SER A 514 -26.29 38.07 8.61
C SER A 514 -27.33 38.45 7.55
N GLU A 515 -26.91 38.98 6.39
CA GLU A 515 -27.80 39.22 5.25
C GLU A 515 -28.32 37.93 4.59
N MET A 516 -27.59 36.80 4.67
CA MET A 516 -28.04 35.55 4.05
C MET A 516 -29.18 34.86 4.84
N GLN A 517 -29.36 35.15 6.13
CA GLN A 517 -30.50 34.67 6.92
C GLN A 517 -31.74 35.58 6.82
N LEU A 518 -31.59 36.85 6.40
CA LEU A 518 -32.69 37.80 6.29
C LEU A 518 -33.18 38.02 4.84
N SER A 519 -32.38 37.64 3.83
CA SER A 519 -32.72 37.84 2.41
C SER A 519 -33.62 36.76 1.79
N PHE A 520 -33.89 35.65 2.48
CA PHE A 520 -34.81 34.61 1.98
C PHE A 520 -36.30 34.86 2.28
N PHE A 521 -36.66 36.00 2.89
CA PHE A 521 -38.06 36.30 3.26
C PHE A 521 -38.64 37.66 2.82
N HIS A 522 -37.94 38.47 2.03
CA HIS A 522 -38.55 39.67 1.43
C HIS A 522 -38.11 39.85 -0.02
N LEU A 523 -38.89 39.27 -0.93
CA LEU A 523 -38.65 39.36 -2.38
C LEU A 523 -39.41 40.49 -3.07
N ASP A 524 -40.26 41.25 -2.37
CA ASP A 524 -40.95 42.39 -2.96
C ASP A 524 -40.86 43.58 -1.99
N ASP A 525 -39.93 44.52 -2.23
CA ASP A 525 -40.04 45.88 -1.67
C ASP A 525 -40.86 46.71 -2.68
N PRO A 526 -42.16 46.93 -2.44
CA PRO A 526 -43.07 47.54 -3.42
C PRO A 526 -42.60 48.94 -3.83
N LEU A 527 -41.84 49.62 -2.96
CA LEU A 527 -41.31 50.95 -3.23
C LEU A 527 -40.21 50.91 -4.31
N LEU A 528 -39.35 49.90 -4.28
CA LEU A 528 -38.27 49.77 -5.27
C LEU A 528 -38.82 49.38 -6.64
N GLU A 529 -39.91 48.62 -6.68
CA GLU A 529 -40.59 48.26 -7.91
C GLU A 529 -41.34 49.45 -8.51
N GLU A 530 -42.02 50.26 -7.68
CA GLU A 530 -42.68 51.51 -8.08
C GLU A 530 -41.68 52.53 -8.65
N ILE A 531 -40.53 52.73 -7.98
CA ILE A 531 -39.47 53.63 -8.48
C ILE A 531 -38.89 53.13 -9.81
N LYS A 532 -38.73 51.81 -9.95
CA LYS A 532 -38.22 51.21 -11.19
C LYS A 532 -39.19 51.43 -12.35
N GLU A 533 -40.49 51.23 -12.15
CA GLU A 533 -41.50 51.51 -13.18
C GLU A 533 -41.56 53.01 -13.54
N GLU A 534 -41.50 53.90 -12.55
CA GLU A 534 -41.53 55.35 -12.79
C GLU A 534 -40.32 55.83 -13.60
N ILE A 535 -39.13 55.28 -13.36
CA ILE A 535 -37.92 55.59 -14.16
C ILE A 535 -38.04 55.06 -15.59
N LEU A 536 -38.56 53.84 -15.77
CA LEU A 536 -38.66 53.20 -17.09
C LEU A 536 -39.71 53.85 -18.00
N THR A 537 -40.71 54.52 -17.42
CA THR A 537 -41.80 55.18 -18.15
C THR A 537 -41.53 56.65 -18.49
N LEU A 538 -40.44 57.24 -17.96
CA LEU A 538 -40.06 58.62 -18.24
C LEU A 538 -39.38 58.78 -19.62
N ASP A 539 -39.97 59.58 -20.51
CA ASP A 539 -39.32 59.97 -21.77
C ASP A 539 -38.42 61.19 -21.58
N ILE A 540 -37.14 60.91 -21.37
CA ILE A 540 -36.08 61.90 -21.11
C ILE A 540 -35.98 62.96 -22.22
N ASN A 541 -36.37 62.66 -23.46
CA ASN A 541 -36.22 63.58 -24.59
C ASN A 541 -37.29 64.67 -24.63
N THR A 542 -38.35 64.54 -23.83
CA THR A 542 -39.49 65.46 -23.81
C THR A 542 -39.52 66.35 -22.57
N LEU A 543 -38.67 66.07 -21.59
CA LEU A 543 -38.62 66.80 -20.32
C LEU A 543 -37.83 68.10 -20.45
N THR A 544 -38.39 69.18 -19.90
CA THR A 544 -37.60 70.40 -19.68
C THR A 544 -36.63 70.19 -18.51
N PRO A 545 -35.49 70.92 -18.46
CA PRO A 545 -34.50 70.76 -17.40
C PRO A 545 -35.07 70.93 -15.97
N VAL A 546 -36.10 71.76 -15.81
CA VAL A 546 -36.77 71.97 -14.52
C VAL A 546 -37.62 70.75 -14.13
N GLU A 547 -38.35 70.16 -15.07
CA GLU A 547 -39.18 68.97 -14.82
C GLU A 547 -38.30 67.75 -14.49
N ALA A 548 -37.16 67.59 -15.16
CA ALA A 548 -36.20 66.53 -14.86
C ALA A 548 -35.66 66.65 -13.42
N LEU A 549 -35.29 67.86 -12.99
CA LEU A 549 -34.84 68.12 -11.62
C LEU A 549 -35.95 67.89 -10.59
N MET A 550 -37.20 68.25 -10.91
CA MET A 550 -38.35 68.00 -10.04
C MET A 550 -38.63 66.51 -9.87
N LYS A 551 -38.59 65.72 -10.96
CA LYS A 551 -38.76 64.26 -10.92
C LYS A 551 -37.66 63.56 -10.14
N LEU A 552 -36.40 63.98 -10.32
CA LEU A 552 -35.28 63.46 -9.53
C LEU A 552 -35.43 63.77 -8.03
N ASN A 553 -35.96 64.94 -7.69
CA ASN A 553 -36.22 65.31 -6.30
C ASN A 553 -37.39 64.51 -5.69
N GLU A 554 -38.38 64.14 -6.51
CA GLU A 554 -39.52 63.29 -6.12
C GLU A 554 -39.05 61.87 -5.78
N ILE A 555 -38.26 61.25 -6.66
CA ILE A 555 -37.63 59.93 -6.43
C ILE A 555 -36.75 59.97 -5.17
N LYS A 556 -35.95 61.03 -5.02
CA LYS A 556 -35.11 61.22 -3.82
C LYS A 556 -35.95 61.34 -2.54
N ARG A 557 -37.13 61.96 -2.61
CA ARG A 557 -38.06 62.06 -1.48
C ARG A 557 -38.69 60.72 -1.12
N LEU A 558 -39.07 59.91 -2.11
CA LEU A 558 -39.59 58.56 -1.87
C LEU A 558 -38.56 57.69 -1.13
N LEU A 559 -37.30 57.72 -1.58
CA LEU A 559 -36.20 56.99 -0.94
C LEU A 559 -35.82 57.51 0.46
N THR A 560 -36.06 58.79 0.76
CA THR A 560 -35.72 59.37 2.08
C THR A 560 -36.87 59.28 3.10
N LYS A 561 -38.12 59.11 2.67
CA LYS A 561 -39.26 58.90 3.58
C LYS A 561 -39.20 57.55 4.29
N ASN A 562 -38.80 56.47 3.61
CA ASN A 562 -38.71 55.14 4.22
C ASN A 562 -37.57 55.02 5.25
N LYS A 563 -36.51 55.83 5.15
CA LYS A 563 -35.42 55.84 6.14
C LYS A 563 -35.83 56.32 7.55
N LYS A 564 -36.99 56.97 7.70
CA LYS A 564 -37.51 57.44 9.00
C LYS A 564 -38.51 56.48 9.66
N ALA A 565 -38.95 55.42 8.97
CA ALA A 565 -39.90 54.45 9.51
C ALA A 565 -39.23 53.15 10.01
N THR A 566 -37.94 52.96 9.71
CA THR A 566 -37.14 51.78 10.10
C THR A 566 -35.91 52.12 10.95
N SER A 567 -35.88 53.30 11.57
CA SER A 567 -34.87 53.69 12.58
C SER A 567 -35.42 53.60 13.99
#